data_AF-A0A8K1FM43-F1
#
_entry.id   AF-A0A8K1FM43-F1
#
_cell.length_a   1.000
_cell.length_b   1.000
_cell.length_c   1.000
_cell.angle_alpha   90.00
_cell.angle_beta   90.00
_cell.angle_gamma   90.00
#
_symmetry.space_group_name_H-M   'P 1'
#
loop_
_entity.id
_entity.type
_entity.pdbx_description
1 polymer ?
#
loop_
_entity_poly.entity_id
_entity_poly.type
_entity_poly.pdbx_seq_one_letter_code
_entity_poly.pdbx_strand_id
1 'polypeptide(L)'
;MKPKYSTFAPPEAPQRAFEHPQSQAWWPSRLLLGWVVPLLRLGNAKQLGPDDLWPLQQEHRAGVVTSQFEGEVDRTQSIVCAFFKRFGGRFVVTGLAFFVATALTLAGPLVLNHVVTELTSDTYDLHDLLTWIF
;
A
#
# COMPACT_ATOMS: atom_id res chain seq x y z
N MET A 1 -37.43 -26.89 3.31
CA MET A 1 -37.46 -25.44 3.60
C MET A 1 -36.03 -24.97 3.83
N LYS A 2 -35.45 -24.15 2.93
CA LYS A 2 -34.12 -23.56 3.14
C LYS A 2 -34.30 -22.20 3.84
N PRO A 3 -33.59 -21.91 4.93
CA PRO A 3 -33.74 -20.62 5.61
C PRO A 3 -33.21 -19.50 4.72
N LYS A 4 -34.07 -18.52 4.46
CA LYS A 4 -33.79 -17.32 3.67
C LYS A 4 -33.07 -16.31 4.55
N TYR A 5 -31.79 -16.58 4.86
CA TYR A 5 -30.91 -15.60 5.50
C TYR A 5 -30.51 -14.56 4.46
N SER A 6 -31.24 -13.44 4.43
CA SER A 6 -30.89 -12.26 3.62
C SER A 6 -30.56 -11.12 4.56
N THR A 7 -29.42 -11.24 5.25
CA THR A 7 -28.83 -10.15 6.05
C THR A 7 -28.15 -9.11 5.15
N PHE A 8 -27.79 -9.49 3.92
CA PHE A 8 -27.15 -8.60 2.96
C PHE A 8 -28.19 -7.92 2.08
N ALA A 9 -27.97 -6.64 1.79
CA ALA A 9 -28.72 -5.91 0.78
C ALA A 9 -28.72 -6.69 -0.56
N PRO A 10 -29.76 -6.53 -1.41
CA PRO A 10 -29.77 -7.11 -2.74
C PRO A 10 -28.44 -6.81 -3.46
N PRO A 11 -27.89 -7.75 -4.26
CA PRO A 11 -26.64 -7.52 -4.97
C PRO A 11 -26.77 -6.19 -5.72
N GLU A 12 -25.94 -5.22 -5.34
CA GLU A 12 -25.94 -3.89 -5.93
C GLU A 12 -25.92 -4.03 -7.45
N ALA A 13 -26.81 -3.29 -8.12
CA ALA A 13 -26.85 -3.21 -9.58
C ALA A 13 -25.42 -3.00 -10.10
N PRO A 14 -25.03 -3.60 -11.24
CA PRO A 14 -23.65 -3.56 -11.73
C PRO A 14 -23.14 -2.12 -11.69
N GLN A 15 -22.31 -1.83 -10.68
CA GLN A 15 -21.66 -0.53 -10.52
C GLN A 15 -21.00 -0.28 -11.86
N ARG A 16 -21.33 0.86 -12.50
CA ARG A 16 -20.79 1.20 -13.82
C ARG A 16 -19.31 0.86 -13.82
N ALA A 17 -18.89 0.04 -14.79
CA ALA A 17 -17.57 -0.57 -14.85
C ALA A 17 -16.47 0.49 -15.12
N PHE A 18 -16.35 1.46 -14.23
CA PHE A 18 -15.16 2.28 -14.13
C PHE A 18 -14.07 1.37 -13.58
N GLU A 19 -13.21 0.94 -14.50
CA GLU A 19 -12.01 0.22 -14.14
C GLU A 19 -11.21 1.06 -13.13
N HIS A 20 -10.78 0.43 -12.03
CA HIS A 20 -10.15 1.13 -10.94
C HIS A 20 -8.86 1.81 -11.45
N PRO A 21 -8.67 3.13 -11.34
CA PRO A 21 -7.58 3.84 -12.01
C PRO A 21 -6.18 3.35 -11.61
N GLN A 22 -6.04 2.76 -10.42
CA GLN A 22 -4.82 2.08 -9.98
C GLN A 22 -4.42 0.86 -10.86
N SER A 23 -5.35 0.21 -11.58
CA SER A 23 -5.00 -0.89 -12.51
C SER A 23 -4.38 -0.37 -13.81
N GLN A 24 -4.79 0.82 -14.26
CA GLN A 24 -4.27 1.47 -15.46
C GLN A 24 -3.05 2.37 -15.17
N ALA A 25 -2.79 2.68 -13.90
CA ALA A 25 -1.68 3.54 -13.50
C ALA A 25 -0.32 2.84 -13.62
N TRP A 26 0.67 3.57 -14.16
CA TRP A 26 2.06 3.13 -14.22
C TRP A 26 2.64 2.98 -12.81
N TRP A 27 3.63 2.08 -12.65
CA TRP A 27 4.28 1.78 -11.36
C TRP A 27 4.63 3.01 -10.49
N PRO A 28 5.26 4.09 -11.01
CA PRO A 28 5.55 5.26 -10.20
C PRO A 28 4.30 6.04 -9.76
N SER A 29 3.26 6.09 -10.61
CA SER A 29 1.97 6.70 -10.23
C SER A 29 1.24 5.89 -9.17
N ARG A 30 1.47 4.57 -9.09
CA ARG A 30 0.94 3.70 -8.02
C ARG A 30 1.66 3.95 -6.70
N LEU A 31 2.98 4.16 -6.73
CA LEU A 31 3.78 4.46 -5.55
C LEU A 31 3.49 5.85 -4.97
N LEU A 32 3.44 6.88 -5.83
CA LEU A 32 3.20 8.26 -5.42
C LEU A 32 1.71 8.59 -5.19
N LEU A 33 0.82 7.59 -5.26
CA LEU A 33 -0.63 7.76 -5.12
C LEU A 33 -1.22 8.79 -6.11
N GLY A 34 -0.56 9.02 -7.25
CA GLY A 34 -0.97 10.01 -8.25
C GLY A 34 -2.37 9.74 -8.83
N TRP A 35 -2.81 8.48 -8.80
CA TRP A 35 -4.15 8.06 -9.22
C TRP A 35 -5.28 8.56 -8.31
N VAL A 36 -4.98 8.98 -7.06
CA VAL A 36 -5.96 9.49 -6.08
C VAL A 36 -6.26 10.97 -6.28
N VAL A 37 -5.33 11.72 -6.88
CA VAL A 37 -5.44 13.17 -7.12
C VAL A 37 -6.79 13.61 -7.73
N PRO A 38 -7.36 12.95 -8.77
CA PRO A 38 -8.67 13.34 -9.31
C PRO A 38 -9.81 13.22 -8.29
N LEU A 39 -9.81 12.21 -7.41
CA LEU A 39 -10.80 12.06 -6.35
C LEU A 39 -10.63 13.15 -5.28
N LEU A 40 -9.39 13.51 -4.96
CA LEU A 40 -9.10 14.57 -4.01
C LEU A 40 -9.60 15.94 -4.52
N ARG A 41 -9.47 16.20 -5.83
CA ARG A 41 -10.04 17.40 -6.47
C ARG A 41 -11.57 17.39 -6.44
N LEU A 42 -12.19 16.25 -6.71
CA LEU A 42 -13.64 16.09 -6.65
C LEU A 42 -14.17 16.35 -5.23
N GLY A 43 -13.48 15.80 -4.22
CA GLY A 43 -13.79 16.00 -2.81
C GLY A 43 -13.61 17.43 -2.32
N ASN A 44 -12.68 18.18 -2.92
CA ASN A 44 -12.51 19.60 -2.65
C ASN A 44 -13.67 20.44 -3.22
N ALA A 45 -14.22 20.03 -4.37
CA ALA A 45 -15.31 20.74 -5.04
C ALA A 45 -16.71 20.36 -4.51
N LYS A 46 -16.90 19.13 -4.04
CA LYS A 46 -18.19 18.57 -3.61
C LYS A 46 -18.00 17.50 -2.54
N GLN A 47 -18.99 17.34 -1.65
CA GLN A 47 -19.07 16.17 -0.77
C GLN A 47 -19.29 14.88 -1.58
N LEU A 48 -18.39 13.91 -1.42
CA LEU A 48 -18.46 12.65 -2.16
C LEU A 48 -19.68 11.81 -1.76
N GLY A 49 -20.39 11.31 -2.77
CA GLY A 49 -21.38 10.25 -2.61
C GLY A 49 -20.78 8.86 -2.88
N PRO A 50 -21.54 7.79 -2.55
CA PRO A 50 -21.13 6.42 -2.85
C PRO A 50 -20.95 6.15 -4.35
N ASP A 51 -21.69 6.84 -5.21
CA ASP A 51 -21.57 6.74 -6.67
C ASP A 51 -20.31 7.41 -7.25
N ASP A 52 -19.67 8.29 -6.47
CA ASP A 52 -18.44 9.00 -6.87
C ASP A 52 -17.17 8.18 -6.55
N LEU A 53 -17.32 7.04 -5.89
CA LEU A 53 -16.23 6.15 -5.52
C LEU A 53 -15.95 5.11 -6.61
N TRP A 54 -14.69 4.70 -6.72
CA TRP A 54 -14.33 3.63 -7.64
C TRP A 54 -14.76 2.26 -7.12
N PRO A 55 -15.17 1.35 -8.01
CA PRO A 55 -15.49 -0.01 -7.61
C PRO A 55 -14.23 -0.73 -7.11
N LEU A 56 -14.42 -1.64 -6.14
CA LEU A 56 -13.33 -2.42 -5.58
C LEU A 56 -12.56 -3.17 -6.68
N GLN A 57 -11.23 -3.10 -6.63
CA GLN A 57 -10.35 -3.80 -7.55
C GLN A 57 -10.72 -5.29 -7.62
N GLN A 58 -10.69 -5.86 -8.83
CA GLN A 58 -11.14 -7.23 -9.06
C GLN A 58 -10.40 -8.26 -8.19
N GLU A 59 -9.10 -8.04 -7.94
CA GLU A 59 -8.26 -8.89 -7.08
C GLU A 59 -8.64 -8.83 -5.59
N HIS A 60 -9.32 -7.77 -5.16
CA HIS A 60 -9.74 -7.56 -3.77
C HIS A 60 -11.23 -7.88 -3.54
N ARG A 61 -11.95 -8.29 -4.58
CA ARG A 61 -13.36 -8.69 -4.46
C ARG A 61 -13.46 -10.00 -3.67
N ALA A 62 -14.41 -10.04 -2.73
CA ALA A 62 -14.65 -11.19 -1.87
C ALA A 62 -14.78 -12.50 -2.67
N GLY A 63 -15.54 -12.52 -3.76
CA GLY A 63 -15.71 -13.72 -4.58
C GLY A 63 -14.39 -14.27 -5.14
N VAL A 64 -13.47 -13.41 -5.58
CA VAL A 64 -12.17 -13.81 -6.15
C VAL A 64 -11.22 -14.29 -5.05
N VAL A 65 -11.18 -13.58 -3.91
CA VAL A 65 -10.35 -13.96 -2.77
C VAL A 65 -10.84 -15.27 -2.17
N THR A 66 -12.16 -15.45 -2.00
CA THR A 66 -12.77 -16.68 -1.48
C THR A 66 -12.50 -17.85 -2.40
N SER A 67 -12.68 -17.73 -3.73
CA SER A 67 -12.41 -18.83 -4.64
C SER A 67 -10.93 -19.24 -4.68
N GLN A 68 -10.02 -18.26 -4.57
CA GLN A 68 -8.58 -18.53 -4.49
C GLN A 68 -8.20 -19.19 -3.17
N PHE A 69 -8.79 -18.73 -2.06
CA PHE A 69 -8.53 -19.28 -0.74
C PHE A 69 -9.09 -20.69 -0.58
N GLU A 70 -10.31 -20.96 -1.06
CA GLU A 70 -10.91 -22.30 -1.05
C GLU A 70 -10.04 -23.33 -1.78
N GLY A 71 -9.53 -22.98 -2.97
CA GLY A 71 -8.65 -23.86 -3.74
C GLY A 71 -7.29 -24.14 -3.07
N GLU A 72 -6.76 -23.20 -2.28
CA GLU A 72 -5.51 -23.41 -1.53
C GLU A 72 -5.70 -24.13 -0.20
N VAL A 73 -6.82 -23.92 0.49
CA VAL A 73 -7.17 -24.62 1.73
C VAL A 73 -7.42 -26.09 1.47
N ASP A 74 -8.11 -26.43 0.38
CA ASP A 74 -8.38 -27.82 -0.01
C ASP A 74 -7.08 -28.59 -0.30
N ARG A 75 -6.07 -27.91 -0.86
CA ARG A 75 -4.74 -28.48 -1.11
C ARG A 75 -3.82 -28.56 0.11
N THR A 76 -3.88 -27.59 1.01
CA THR A 76 -2.87 -27.43 2.07
C THR A 76 -3.33 -28.02 3.41
N GLN A 77 -4.64 -28.24 3.60
CA GLN A 77 -5.25 -28.71 4.85
C GLN A 77 -4.92 -27.85 6.09
N SER A 78 -4.29 -26.69 5.89
CA SER A 78 -3.90 -25.73 6.92
C SER A 78 -4.11 -24.31 6.42
N ILE A 79 -5.00 -23.60 7.12
CA ILE A 79 -5.38 -22.21 6.84
C ILE A 79 -4.17 -21.28 6.95
N VAL A 80 -3.32 -21.50 7.95
CA VAL A 80 -2.16 -20.62 8.24
C VAL A 80 -1.09 -20.77 7.16
N CYS A 81 -0.84 -22.00 6.68
CA CYS A 81 0.16 -22.25 5.65
C CYS A 81 -0.28 -21.69 4.28
N ALA A 82 -1.56 -21.85 3.91
CA ALA A 82 -2.13 -21.23 2.72
C ALA A 82 -2.04 -19.69 2.77
N PHE A 83 -2.35 -19.10 3.93
CA PHE A 83 -2.23 -17.65 4.13
C PHE A 83 -0.80 -17.15 3.94
N PHE A 84 0.19 -17.75 4.61
CA PHE A 84 1.59 -17.34 4.47
C PHE A 84 2.12 -17.56 3.05
N LYS A 85 1.73 -18.63 2.38
CA LYS A 85 2.18 -18.92 1.02
C LYS A 85 1.65 -17.90 0.01
N ARG A 86 0.39 -17.46 0.17
CA ARG A 86 -0.26 -16.51 -0.75
C ARG A 86 0.06 -15.04 -0.43
N PHE A 87 0.07 -14.67 0.84
CA PHE A 87 0.23 -13.28 1.28
C PHE A 87 1.66 -12.94 1.75
N GLY A 88 2.51 -13.95 1.99
CA GLY A 88 3.84 -13.77 2.56
C GLY A 88 4.78 -12.94 1.69
N GLY A 89 4.75 -13.06 0.36
CA GLY A 89 5.59 -12.25 -0.52
C GLY A 89 5.34 -10.73 -0.35
N ARG A 90 4.06 -10.33 -0.29
CA ARG A 90 3.66 -8.93 -0.05
C ARG A 90 4.05 -8.48 1.36
N PHE A 91 3.95 -9.37 2.34
CA PHE A 91 4.36 -9.10 3.72
C PHE A 91 5.87 -8.86 3.83
N VAL A 92 6.69 -9.70 3.20
CA VAL A 92 8.15 -9.56 3.18
C VAL A 92 8.58 -8.25 2.52
N VAL A 93 8.00 -7.89 1.37
CA VAL A 93 8.33 -6.63 0.68
C VAL A 93 7.95 -5.43 1.56
N THR A 94 6.76 -5.45 2.17
CA THR A 94 6.32 -4.39 3.08
C THR A 94 7.23 -4.28 4.30
N GLY A 95 7.60 -5.41 4.89
CA GLY A 95 8.50 -5.46 6.05
C GLY A 95 9.89 -4.94 5.73
N LEU A 96 10.44 -5.28 4.55
CA LEU A 96 11.72 -4.77 4.09
C LEU A 96 11.67 -3.25 3.87
N ALA A 97 10.62 -2.74 3.24
CA ALA A 97 10.44 -1.30 3.06
C ALA A 97 10.34 -0.56 4.41
N PHE A 98 9.61 -1.12 5.37
CA PHE A 98 9.50 -0.58 6.72
C PHE A 98 10.85 -0.59 7.46
N PHE A 99 11.62 -1.68 7.32
CA PHE A 99 12.95 -1.79 7.90
C PHE A 99 13.90 -0.73 7.34
N VAL A 100 13.92 -0.54 6.01
CA VAL A 100 14.72 0.50 5.36
C VAL A 100 14.31 1.90 5.82
N ALA A 101 13.00 2.18 5.91
CA ALA A 101 12.51 3.46 6.41
C ALA A 101 12.93 3.72 7.88
N THR A 102 12.90 2.68 8.71
CA THR A 102 13.34 2.76 10.11
C THR A 102 14.85 3.01 10.20
N ALA A 103 15.65 2.32 9.39
CA ALA A 103 17.09 2.53 9.31
C ALA A 103 17.44 3.96 8.86
N LEU A 104 16.73 4.49 7.86
CA LEU A 104 16.91 5.86 7.39
C LEU A 104 16.51 6.90 8.45
N THR A 105 15.44 6.61 9.21
CA THR A 105 15.04 7.45 10.35
C THR A 105 16.13 7.48 11.43
N LEU A 106 16.85 6.38 11.63
CA LEU A 106 18.01 6.30 12.54
C LEU A 106 19.23 7.06 11.99
N ALA A 107 19.40 7.11 10.67
CA ALA A 107 20.46 7.87 10.02
C ALA A 107 20.29 9.38 10.20
N GLY A 108 19.05 9.89 10.28
CA GLY A 108 18.78 11.32 10.50
C GLY A 108 19.50 11.89 11.73
N PRO A 109 19.32 11.33 12.93
CA PRO A 109 20.07 11.73 14.13
C PRO A 109 21.58 11.53 14.03
N LEU A 110 22.06 10.47 13.37
CA LEU A 110 23.49 10.20 13.19
C LEU A 110 24.18 11.26 12.33
N VAL A 111 23.60 11.56 11.16
CA VAL A 111 24.10 12.60 10.26
C VAL A 111 24.03 13.97 10.93
N LEU A 112 22.93 14.27 11.62
CA LEU A 112 22.78 15.55 12.33
C LEU A 112 23.81 15.71 13.45
N ASN A 113 24.04 14.68 14.26
CA ASN A 113 25.05 14.72 15.33
C ASN A 113 26.47 14.89 14.76
N HIS A 114 26.77 14.26 13.62
CA HIS A 114 28.08 14.40 12.99
C HIS A 114 28.29 15.83 12.46
N VAL A 115 27.31 16.41 11.74
CA VAL A 115 27.36 17.80 11.28
C VAL A 115 27.51 18.78 12.46
N VAL A 116 26.78 18.59 13.56
CA VAL A 116 26.88 19.47 14.74
C VAL A 116 28.25 19.36 15.41
N THR A 117 28.83 18.16 15.44
CA THR A 117 30.17 17.93 16.03
C THR A 117 31.25 18.61 15.19
N GLU A 118 31.21 18.42 13.87
CA GLU A 118 32.16 19.04 12.92
C GLU A 118 32.08 20.57 12.92
N LEU A 119 30.88 21.14 13.04
CA LEU A 119 30.69 22.60 13.14
C LEU A 119 31.15 23.21 14.47
N THR A 120 31.30 22.38 15.52
CA THR A 120 31.73 22.84 16.85
C THR A 120 33.26 22.71 17.01
N SER A 121 33.92 21.87 16.22
CA SER A 121 35.38 21.80 16.12
C SER A 121 35.89 22.80 15.10
N ASP A 122 36.57 23.85 15.59
CA ASP A 122 36.95 25.07 14.86
C ASP A 122 38.05 24.89 13.77
N THR A 123 38.19 23.71 13.16
CA THR A 123 39.08 23.47 12.02
C THR A 123 38.60 22.23 11.25
N TYR A 124 38.67 22.27 9.92
CA TYR A 124 38.69 21.16 8.93
C TYR A 124 37.54 21.08 7.90
N ASP A 125 37.90 20.40 6.80
CA ASP A 125 37.67 20.74 5.39
C ASP A 125 36.31 20.31 4.83
N LEU A 126 35.61 21.24 4.17
CA LEU A 126 34.31 21.00 3.51
C LEU A 126 34.37 19.93 2.41
N HIS A 127 35.57 19.60 1.93
CA HIS A 127 35.78 18.60 0.87
C HIS A 127 35.58 17.16 1.37
N ASP A 128 35.96 16.84 2.61
CA ASP A 128 35.77 15.51 3.20
C ASP A 128 34.30 15.24 3.53
N LEU A 129 33.53 16.28 3.87
CA LEU A 129 32.09 16.17 4.07
C LEU A 129 31.36 15.89 2.75
N LEU A 130 31.86 16.45 1.63
CA LEU A 130 31.20 16.37 0.33
C LEU A 130 31.46 15.03 -0.37
N THR A 131 32.63 14.41 -0.14
CA THR A 131 32.98 13.07 -0.66
C THR A 131 32.33 11.92 0.11
N TRP A 132 31.83 12.16 1.32
CA TRP A 132 31.10 11.14 2.08
C TRP A 132 29.59 11.15 1.79
N ILE A 133 29.04 12.29 1.40
CA ILE A 133 27.61 12.47 1.09
C ILE A 133 27.26 12.06 -0.35
N PHE A 134 28.21 12.16 -1.30
CA PHE A 134 28.05 11.77 -2.72
C PHE A 134 28.81 10.49 -3.07
#